data_AF-J9YU49-F1
#
_entry.id   AF-J9YU49-F1
#
_cell.length_a   1.000
_cell.length_b   1.000
_cell.length_c   1.000
_cell.angle_alpha   90.00
_cell.angle_beta   90.00
_cell.angle_gamma   90.00
#
_symmetry.space_group_name_H-M   'P 1'
#
loop_
_entity.id
_entity.type
_entity.pdbx_description
1 polymer ?
#
loop_
_entity_poly.entity_id
_entity_poly.type
_entity_poly.pdbx_seq_one_letter_code
_entity_poly.pdbx_strand_id
1 'polypeptide(L)'
;MIISCENCNKNFEVDSELIPENGRLLQCSACDHKWFYKISKLSGLELSDNQTTEEITEHQSNVNEEAEVQIKKNQKNFGGILFKIFGYFIVFIISIIAVVIILDTFKSPLSSIFPNLELFLFNLIESLKDIKFFIKDLIS
;
A
#
# COMPACT_ATOMS: atom_id res chain seq x y z
N MET A 1 -8.89 18.85 5.87
CA MET A 1 -10.17 18.16 5.56
C MET A 1 -9.98 16.65 5.59
N ILE A 2 -11.05 15.87 5.70
CA ILE A 2 -10.98 14.39 5.61
C ILE A 2 -11.51 13.95 4.25
N ILE A 3 -10.75 13.11 3.54
CA ILE A 3 -11.17 12.47 2.29
C ILE A 3 -11.19 10.94 2.46
N SER A 4 -12.08 10.26 1.75
CA SER A 4 -12.22 8.80 1.79
C SER A 4 -11.85 8.18 0.44
N CYS A 5 -11.15 7.05 0.44
CA CYS A 5 -10.87 6.31 -0.78
C CYS A 5 -12.01 5.33 -1.10
N GLU A 6 -12.61 5.48 -2.28
CA GLU A 6 -13.72 4.64 -2.77
C GLU A 6 -13.35 3.14 -2.90
N ASN A 7 -12.06 2.83 -3.12
CA ASN A 7 -11.60 1.46 -3.35
C ASN A 7 -11.26 0.66 -2.06
N CYS A 8 -11.03 1.33 -0.92
CA CYS A 8 -10.66 0.63 0.33
C CYS A 8 -11.25 1.24 1.61
N ASN A 9 -12.15 2.23 1.49
CA ASN A 9 -12.89 2.87 2.57
C ASN A 9 -12.01 3.41 3.72
N LYS A 10 -10.73 3.70 3.43
CA LYS A 10 -9.83 4.40 4.35
C LYS A 10 -9.99 5.91 4.22
N ASN A 11 -9.94 6.56 5.36
CA ASN A 11 -10.00 8.01 5.50
C ASN A 11 -8.59 8.57 5.64
N PHE A 12 -8.36 9.73 5.04
CA PHE A 12 -7.09 10.45 5.05
C PHE A 12 -7.35 11.89 5.48
N GLU A 13 -6.59 12.36 6.47
CA GLU A 13 -6.53 13.78 6.81
C GLU A 13 -5.57 14.45 5.82
N VAL A 14 -6.08 15.44 5.09
CA VAL A 14 -5.36 16.15 4.03
C VAL A 14 -5.58 17.64 4.20
N ASP A 15 -4.50 18.41 4.14
CA ASP A 15 -4.59 19.87 4.17
C ASP A 15 -5.34 20.38 2.92
N SER A 16 -6.31 21.26 3.15
CA SER A 16 -7.11 21.89 2.10
C SER A 16 -6.25 22.80 1.20
N GLU A 17 -5.16 23.37 1.73
CA GLU A 17 -4.25 24.25 0.97
C GLU A 17 -3.44 23.48 -0.10
N LEU A 18 -3.23 22.18 0.09
CA LEU A 18 -2.46 21.33 -0.83
C LEU A 18 -3.26 20.90 -2.07
N ILE A 19 -4.58 21.10 -2.08
CA ILE A 19 -5.47 20.74 -3.19
C ILE A 19 -6.02 22.03 -3.81
N PRO A 20 -5.54 22.42 -5.00
CA PRO A 20 -5.95 23.67 -5.65
C PRO A 20 -7.40 23.61 -6.15
N GLU A 21 -8.02 24.75 -6.42
CA GLU A 21 -9.44 24.84 -6.78
C GLU A 21 -9.80 24.15 -8.10
N ASN A 22 -8.85 24.01 -9.02
CA ASN A 22 -9.03 23.21 -10.23
C ASN A 22 -9.02 21.69 -9.98
N GLY A 23 -8.66 21.25 -8.77
CA GLY A 23 -8.54 19.85 -8.37
C GLY A 23 -7.17 19.24 -8.65
N ARG A 24 -6.94 18.02 -8.14
CA ARG A 24 -5.71 17.25 -8.33
C ARG A 24 -6.01 15.75 -8.37
N LEU A 25 -5.19 14.98 -9.10
CA LEU A 25 -5.16 13.53 -9.02
C LEU A 25 -4.52 13.08 -7.68
N LEU A 26 -5.26 12.34 -6.88
CA LEU A 26 -4.80 11.76 -5.62
C LEU A 26 -4.48 10.27 -5.78
N GLN A 27 -3.65 9.72 -4.90
CA GLN A 27 -3.33 8.28 -4.83
C GLN A 27 -3.52 7.77 -3.40
N CYS A 28 -4.21 6.65 -3.24
CA CYS A 28 -4.38 6.00 -1.94
C CYS A 28 -3.10 5.26 -1.53
N SER A 29 -2.49 5.62 -0.41
CA SER A 29 -1.29 4.94 0.14
C SER A 29 -1.52 3.50 0.61
N ALA A 30 -2.77 3.02 0.65
CA ALA A 30 -3.12 1.68 1.14
C ALA A 30 -3.63 0.72 0.05
N CYS A 31 -3.91 1.20 -1.16
CA CYS A 31 -4.40 0.35 -2.26
C CYS A 31 -4.05 0.85 -3.68
N ASP A 32 -3.22 1.89 -3.79
CA ASP A 32 -2.75 2.51 -5.04
C ASP A 32 -3.81 3.02 -6.01
N HIS A 33 -5.08 3.02 -5.60
CA HIS A 33 -6.17 3.61 -6.37
C HIS A 33 -5.95 5.12 -6.56
N LYS A 34 -6.16 5.60 -7.78
CA LYS A 34 -6.01 7.01 -8.17
C LYS A 34 -7.34 7.57 -8.62
N TRP A 35 -7.71 8.72 -8.09
CA TRP A 35 -8.94 9.43 -8.44
C TRP A 35 -8.69 10.94 -8.50
N PHE A 36 -9.52 11.66 -9.26
CA PHE A 36 -9.47 13.11 -9.32
C PHE A 36 -10.34 13.70 -8.21
N TYR A 37 -9.81 14.64 -7.44
CA TYR A 37 -10.53 15.28 -6.34
C TYR A 37 -10.47 16.80 -6.48
N LYS A 38 -11.62 17.45 -6.28
CA LYS A 38 -11.81 18.91 -6.35
C LYS A 38 -12.57 19.37 -5.11
N ILE A 39 -12.10 20.42 -4.46
CA ILE A 39 -12.83 21.05 -3.34
C ILE A 39 -14.01 21.83 -3.93
N SER A 40 -15.24 21.38 -3.68
CA SER A 40 -16.44 22.16 -3.96
C SER A 40 -16.64 23.20 -2.86
N LYS A 41 -16.20 24.44 -3.08
CA LYS A 41 -16.57 25.57 -2.22
C LYS A 41 -18.07 25.85 -2.35
N LEU A 42 -18.86 25.27 -1.44
CA LEU A 42 -20.25 25.67 -1.24
C LEU A 42 -20.37 26.46 0.06
N SER A 43 -20.24 27.78 -0.05
CA SER A 43 -20.62 28.76 0.97
C SER A 43 -21.38 29.87 0.26
N GLY A 44 -22.62 30.13 0.71
CA GLY A 44 -23.66 30.68 -0.15
C GLY A 44 -23.47 32.13 -0.62
N LEU A 45 -23.98 32.37 -1.84
CA LEU A 45 -24.58 33.63 -2.27
C LEU A 45 -25.78 33.26 -3.15
N GLU A 46 -26.99 33.56 -2.69
CA GLU A 46 -28.15 33.66 -3.58
C GLU A 46 -28.04 34.99 -4.34
N LEU A 47 -28.30 34.99 -5.65
CA LEU A 47 -28.95 36.12 -6.31
C LEU A 47 -29.65 35.68 -7.60
N SER A 48 -30.66 36.45 -8.00
CA SER A 48 -31.70 36.08 -8.94
C SER A 48 -31.39 36.39 -10.42
N ASP A 49 -32.08 35.64 -11.29
CA ASP A 49 -32.71 36.07 -12.55
C ASP A 49 -31.91 36.56 -13.79
N ASN A 50 -32.13 35.77 -14.87
CA ASN A 50 -32.60 36.16 -16.21
C ASN A 50 -31.72 36.92 -17.24
N GLN A 51 -31.67 36.29 -18.43
CA GLN A 51 -31.79 36.88 -19.80
C GLN A 51 -30.57 37.68 -20.34
N THR A 52 -30.20 37.60 -21.64
CA THR A 52 -30.84 36.97 -22.81
C THR A 52 -29.83 36.57 -23.92
N THR A 53 -30.28 35.64 -24.78
CA THR A 53 -29.79 35.12 -26.10
C THR A 53 -29.08 36.16 -26.99
N GLU A 54 -28.20 35.86 -27.97
CA GLU A 54 -28.09 34.77 -28.99
C GLU A 54 -26.61 34.29 -29.16
N GLU A 55 -26.15 33.32 -30.00
CA GLU A 55 -26.68 32.61 -31.19
C GLU A 55 -26.55 31.07 -31.11
N ILE A 56 -27.34 30.39 -31.96
CA ILE A 56 -27.46 28.93 -32.08
C ILE A 56 -26.71 28.44 -33.33
N THR A 57 -25.96 27.34 -33.21
CA THR A 57 -25.87 26.36 -34.30
C THR A 57 -26.02 24.95 -33.75
N GLU A 58 -27.01 24.24 -34.27
CA GLU A 58 -27.41 22.92 -33.80
C GLU A 58 -26.41 21.83 -34.24
N HIS A 59 -26.17 20.86 -33.35
CA HIS A 59 -26.44 19.47 -33.73
C HIS A 59 -26.74 18.62 -32.50
N GLN A 60 -28.02 18.33 -32.29
CA GLN A 60 -28.43 17.26 -31.39
C GLN A 60 -28.31 15.92 -32.11
N SER A 61 -27.85 14.90 -31.38
CA SER A 61 -28.12 13.50 -31.68
C SER A 61 -28.11 12.70 -30.38
N ASN A 62 -29.28 12.65 -29.72
CA ASN A 62 -29.56 11.68 -28.67
C ASN A 62 -29.82 10.31 -29.30
N VAL A 63 -29.01 9.30 -28.95
CA VAL A 63 -29.44 7.89 -28.94
C VAL A 63 -28.89 7.26 -27.66
N ASN A 64 -29.72 6.43 -27.02
CA ASN A 64 -29.47 5.85 -25.71
C ASN A 64 -28.62 4.57 -25.77
N GLU A 65 -28.44 3.98 -24.59
CA GLU A 65 -28.15 2.56 -24.31
C GLU A 65 -26.70 2.05 -24.42
N GLU A 66 -26.14 1.88 -23.22
CA GLU A 66 -25.58 0.60 -22.75
C GLU A 66 -24.48 -0.07 -23.58
N ALA A 67 -23.24 0.33 -23.27
CA ALA A 67 -22.13 -0.61 -23.20
C ALA A 67 -21.39 -0.42 -21.86
N GLU A 68 -21.96 -0.95 -20.78
CA GLU A 68 -21.24 -1.09 -19.52
C GLU A 68 -20.01 -2.01 -19.71
N VAL A 69 -18.84 -1.43 -19.91
CA VAL A 69 -17.59 -2.16 -19.67
C VAL A 69 -17.38 -2.24 -18.16
N GLN A 70 -18.14 -3.14 -17.51
CA GLN A 70 -17.97 -3.49 -16.11
C GLN A 70 -16.58 -4.10 -15.90
N ILE A 71 -15.55 -3.28 -15.72
CA ILE A 71 -14.32 -3.74 -15.07
C ILE A 71 -14.60 -3.86 -13.58
N LYS A 72 -15.39 -4.89 -13.22
CA LYS A 72 -15.51 -5.43 -11.85
C LYS A 72 -14.13 -5.89 -11.39
N LYS A 73 -13.28 -4.96 -10.93
CA LYS A 73 -12.15 -5.31 -10.05
C LYS A 73 -12.70 -5.68 -8.70
N ASN A 74 -13.16 -6.94 -8.66
CA ASN A 74 -13.34 -7.78 -7.50
C ASN A 74 -12.42 -7.31 -6.36
N GLN A 75 -13.01 -6.68 -5.34
CA GLN A 75 -12.35 -6.37 -4.07
C GLN A 75 -12.03 -7.68 -3.35
N LYS A 76 -11.02 -8.39 -3.84
CA LYS A 76 -10.43 -9.53 -3.16
C LYS A 76 -9.89 -9.00 -1.85
N ASN A 77 -10.42 -9.50 -0.72
CA ASN A 77 -10.05 -9.13 0.64
C ASN A 77 -8.53 -9.25 0.87
N PHE A 78 -7.78 -8.21 0.54
CA PHE A 78 -6.32 -8.24 0.44
C PHE A 78 -5.69 -8.51 1.82
N GLY A 79 -6.25 -7.91 2.87
CA GLY A 79 -5.88 -8.20 4.26
C GLY A 79 -6.07 -9.67 4.65
N GLY A 80 -7.20 -10.28 4.26
CA GLY A 80 -7.49 -11.69 4.57
C GLY A 80 -6.57 -12.69 3.86
N ILE A 81 -5.99 -12.30 2.73
CA ILE A 81 -4.94 -13.05 2.04
C ILE A 81 -3.60 -12.86 2.74
N LEU A 82 -3.22 -11.62 3.08
CA LEU A 82 -1.97 -11.31 3.78
C LEU A 82 -1.86 -12.02 5.14
N PHE A 83 -2.90 -11.99 5.98
CA PHE A 83 -2.88 -12.68 7.28
C PHE A 83 -2.70 -14.20 7.18
N LYS A 84 -3.16 -14.83 6.09
CA LYS A 84 -2.91 -16.27 5.86
C LYS A 84 -1.45 -16.57 5.54
N ILE A 85 -0.74 -15.68 4.85
CA ILE A 85 0.69 -15.84 4.58
C ILE A 85 1.55 -15.57 5.83
N PHE A 86 1.15 -14.62 6.70
CA PHE A 86 1.83 -14.38 7.98
C PHE A 86 1.93 -15.63 8.87
N GLY A 87 0.91 -16.49 8.86
CA GLY A 87 0.95 -17.80 9.53
C GLY A 87 2.00 -18.76 8.97
N TYR A 88 2.34 -18.68 7.68
CA TYR A 88 3.42 -19.47 7.09
C TYR A 88 4.80 -18.87 7.40
N PHE A 89 4.91 -17.54 7.46
CA PHE A 89 6.16 -16.86 7.83
C PHE A 89 6.66 -17.26 9.22
N ILE A 90 5.79 -17.46 10.22
CA ILE A 90 6.25 -17.89 11.56
C ILE A 90 6.88 -19.29 11.53
N VAL A 91 6.31 -20.21 10.75
CA VAL A 91 6.84 -21.58 10.57
C VAL A 91 8.17 -21.55 9.82
N PHE A 92 8.30 -20.66 8.82
CA PHE A 92 9.54 -20.44 8.09
C PHE A 92 10.68 -19.93 9.00
N ILE A 93 10.40 -18.98 9.91
CA ILE A 93 11.39 -18.51 10.90
C ILE A 93 11.81 -19.63 11.85
N ILE A 94 10.87 -20.41 12.37
CA ILE A 94 11.18 -21.56 13.25
C ILE A 94 12.04 -22.60 12.52
N SER A 95 11.74 -22.86 11.25
CA SER A 95 12.54 -23.77 10.39
C SER A 95 13.97 -23.28 10.19
N ILE A 96 14.18 -21.99 9.93
CA ILE A 96 15.53 -21.40 9.83
C ILE A 96 16.30 -21.57 11.14
N ILE A 97 15.68 -21.28 12.29
CA ILE A 97 16.31 -21.42 13.61
C ILE A 97 16.74 -22.89 13.84
N ALA A 98 15.89 -23.86 13.50
CA ALA A 98 16.21 -25.28 13.61
C ALA A 98 17.42 -25.67 12.73
N VAL A 99 17.49 -25.17 11.48
CA VAL A 99 18.65 -25.40 10.59
C VAL A 99 19.92 -24.79 11.16
N VAL A 100 19.87 -23.59 11.76
CA VAL A 100 21.04 -22.97 12.42
C VAL A 100 21.52 -23.80 13.62
N ILE A 101 20.62 -24.32 14.44
CA ILE A 101 20.96 -25.20 15.57
C ILE A 101 21.63 -26.50 15.08
N ILE A 102 21.15 -27.08 13.98
CA ILE A 102 21.77 -28.25 13.34
C ILE A 102 23.19 -27.92 12.85
N LEU A 103 23.36 -26.79 12.15
CA LEU A 103 24.68 -26.36 11.65
C LEU A 103 25.70 -26.13 12.78
N ASP A 104 25.27 -25.56 13.91
CA ASP A 104 26.12 -25.38 15.09
C ASP A 104 26.46 -26.72 15.76
N THR A 105 25.47 -27.59 15.96
CA THR A 105 25.65 -28.94 16.53
C THR A 105 26.65 -29.77 15.72
N PHE A 106 26.54 -29.74 14.39
CA PHE A 106 27.44 -30.47 13.50
C PHE A 106 28.67 -29.66 13.04
N LYS A 107 28.95 -28.48 13.61
CA LYS A 107 30.12 -27.65 13.26
C LYS A 107 31.44 -28.44 13.30
N SER A 108 31.62 -29.27 14.32
CA SER A 108 32.84 -30.07 14.51
C SER A 108 33.04 -31.12 13.41
N PRO A 109 32.10 -32.02 13.07
CA PRO A 109 32.25 -32.91 11.93
C PRO A 109 32.25 -32.17 10.58
N LEU A 110 31.49 -31.07 10.42
CA LEU A 110 31.49 -30.30 9.17
C LEU A 110 32.84 -29.64 8.86
N SER A 111 33.67 -29.29 9.85
CA SER A 111 34.99 -28.68 9.58
C SER A 111 35.92 -29.58 8.76
N SER A 112 35.71 -30.91 8.82
CA SER A 112 36.44 -31.89 8.00
C SER A 112 36.03 -31.91 6.53
N ILE A 113 34.80 -31.49 6.21
CA ILE A 113 34.23 -31.45 4.85
C ILE A 113 34.31 -30.01 4.28
N PHE A 114 34.14 -29.02 5.14
CA PHE A 114 34.10 -27.59 4.84
C PHE A 114 35.01 -26.83 5.83
N PRO A 115 36.34 -26.78 5.60
CA PRO A 115 37.28 -26.16 6.53
C PRO A 115 37.03 -24.66 6.78
N ASN A 116 36.43 -23.95 5.81
CA ASN A 116 36.06 -22.54 5.97
C ASN A 116 34.73 -22.32 6.72
N LEU A 117 33.97 -23.37 7.07
CA LEU A 117 32.64 -23.24 7.66
C LEU A 117 32.67 -22.52 9.02
N GLU A 118 33.72 -22.72 9.81
CA GLU A 118 33.89 -22.01 11.09
C GLU A 118 33.98 -20.50 10.90
N LEU A 119 34.69 -20.03 9.87
CA LEU A 119 34.80 -18.62 9.54
C LEU A 119 33.47 -18.05 9.00
N PHE A 120 32.70 -18.84 8.23
CA PHE A 120 31.34 -18.46 7.82
C PHE A 120 30.37 -18.37 9.01
N LEU A 121 30.37 -19.37 9.90
CA LEU A 121 29.53 -19.35 11.11
C LEU A 121 29.88 -18.17 12.02
N PHE A 122 31.17 -17.89 12.22
CA PHE A 122 31.62 -16.76 13.02
C PHE A 122 31.10 -15.41 12.47
N ASN A 123 31.30 -15.15 11.18
CA ASN A 123 30.80 -13.92 10.54
C ASN A 123 29.26 -13.82 10.58
N LEU A 124 28.55 -14.95 10.38
CA LEU A 124 27.09 -15.00 10.48
C LEU A 124 26.60 -14.67 11.89
N ILE A 125 27.23 -15.24 12.92
CA ILE A 125 26.85 -15.04 14.33
C ILE A 125 27.12 -13.59 14.76
N GLU A 126 28.25 -13.00 14.36
CA GLU A 126 28.54 -11.60 14.68
C GLU A 126 27.58 -10.64 13.95
N SER A 127 27.27 -10.90 12.67
CA SER A 127 26.25 -10.13 11.93
C SER A 127 24.85 -10.24 12.56
N LEU A 128 24.43 -11.43 13.00
CA LEU A 128 23.16 -11.63 13.73
C LEU A 128 23.14 -10.88 15.08
N LYS A 129 24.29 -10.76 15.73
CA LYS A 129 24.47 -10.04 17.00
C LYS A 129 24.44 -8.52 16.79
N ASP A 130 25.03 -8.00 15.71
CA ASP A 130 24.91 -6.59 15.32
C ASP A 130 23.45 -6.24 14.99
N ILE A 131 22.76 -7.09 14.22
CA ILE A 131 21.33 -6.96 13.94
C ILE A 131 20.51 -6.97 15.24
N LYS A 132 20.84 -7.84 16.21
CA LYS A 132 20.20 -7.87 17.53
C LYS A 132 20.39 -6.56 18.30
N PHE A 133 21.58 -5.96 18.26
CA PHE A 133 21.81 -4.65 18.89
C PHE A 133 21.06 -3.53 18.16
N PHE A 134 21.07 -3.52 16.83
CA PHE A 134 20.29 -2.57 16.04
C PHE A 134 18.79 -2.64 16.34
N ILE A 135 18.22 -3.85 16.41
CA ILE A 135 16.80 -4.04 16.79
C ILE A 135 16.56 -3.58 18.23
N LYS A 136 17.49 -3.84 19.16
CA LYS A 136 17.37 -3.39 20.56
C LYS A 136 17.33 -1.85 20.64
N ASP A 137 18.22 -1.16 19.92
CA ASP A 137 18.26 0.31 19.89
C ASP A 137 17.05 0.90 19.13
N LEU A 138 16.47 0.18 18.16
CA LEU A 138 15.24 0.59 17.47
C LEU A 138 13.96 0.43 18.31
N ILE A 139 13.99 -0.40 19.36
CA ILE A 139 12.87 -0.70 20.25
C ILE A 139 12.93 0.07 21.58
N SER A 140 14.09 0.68 21.88
CA SER A 140 14.42 1.33 23.16
C SER A 140 14.27 2.85 23.15
#